data_AF-A0A6J8D6Z8-F1
#
_entry.id   AF-A0A6J8D6Z8-F1
#
_cell.length_a   1.000
_cell.length_b   1.000
_cell.length_c   1.000
_cell.angle_alpha   90.00
_cell.angle_beta   90.00
_cell.angle_gamma   90.00
#
_symmetry.space_group_name_H-M   'P 1'
#
loop_
_entity.id
_entity.type
_entity.pdbx_description
1 polymer ?
#
loop_
_entity_poly.entity_id
_entity_poly.type
_entity_poly.pdbx_seq_one_letter_code
_entity_poly.pdbx_strand_id
1 'polypeptide(L)'
;MYLFSKILFCCFRWSCQTPKDNKNGVSAKKQKNKEEFLEKERVRRRKRYIPALELNKKDLKKRRAMINKHVKNNYRRKTETLETSIQMNELPASSGTRAKSNAQHVPLLVKLPVTIPNRAKGVRKTYQRALKRANRNVSNYIMKKDGLSGKKHVSVRRQFLLANSLFYDIKQVRKDGKLKSLLGKCKLVKKYRCVSSLSKELKIHRRTRALTGTSNKRKSKNSKRKAKVIEFLEREDNSTTLPGKKDHLKDQESREVKQKRVLTDYMHNLHEKFMLENPDVKVCRSAFYTMKPSNIVHANFSSMS
;
A
#
# COMPACT_ATOMS: atom_id res chain seq x y z
N MET A 1 41.13 -5.24 -6.88
CA MET A 1 40.36 -4.73 -8.03
C MET A 1 38.88 -4.67 -7.64
N TYR A 2 38.37 -3.43 -7.54
CA TYR A 2 37.01 -2.95 -7.79
C TYR A 2 35.74 -3.46 -7.05
N LEU A 3 35.07 -2.45 -6.46
CA LEU A 3 33.61 -2.22 -6.39
C LEU A 3 32.78 -2.90 -5.28
N PHE A 4 33.02 -2.52 -4.01
CA PHE A 4 31.95 -2.49 -2.99
C PHE A 4 32.15 -1.34 -1.98
N SER A 5 32.08 -0.11 -2.46
CA SER A 5 31.93 1.07 -1.61
C SER A 5 30.99 2.08 -2.27
N LYS A 6 29.68 2.03 -1.95
CA LYS A 6 28.68 3.13 -2.11
C LYS A 6 27.26 2.64 -1.82
N ILE A 7 26.98 2.21 -0.58
CA ILE A 7 25.60 2.19 -0.04
C ILE A 7 25.64 2.66 1.42
N LEU A 8 25.96 3.93 1.63
CA LEU A 8 25.70 4.68 2.86
C LEU A 8 25.72 6.15 2.47
N PHE A 9 24.84 6.95 3.06
CA PHE A 9 24.49 8.35 2.72
C PHE A 9 23.36 8.56 1.71
N CYS A 10 22.16 8.09 2.06
CA CYS A 10 20.94 8.82 1.70
C CYS A 10 20.58 9.76 2.85
N CYS A 11 21.34 10.85 2.97
CA CYS A 11 21.02 11.96 3.85
C CYS A 11 19.71 12.60 3.40
N PHE A 12 18.80 12.68 4.37
CA PHE A 12 17.57 13.46 4.38
C PHE A 12 17.88 14.95 4.11
N ARG A 13 17.90 15.37 2.83
CA ARG A 13 18.07 16.79 2.47
C ARG A 13 16.70 17.48 2.52
N TRP A 14 16.31 17.91 3.71
CA TRP A 14 15.14 18.73 3.95
C TRP A 14 15.46 20.17 3.53
N SER A 15 15.10 20.56 2.31
CA SER A 15 15.21 21.96 1.87
C SER A 15 14.09 22.78 2.51
N CYS A 16 14.39 23.47 3.60
CA CYS A 16 13.53 24.52 4.14
C CYS A 16 13.62 25.77 3.26
N GLN A 17 12.65 25.96 2.36
CA GLN A 17 12.37 27.29 1.82
C GLN A 17 11.74 28.13 2.94
N THR A 18 12.44 29.17 3.39
CA THR A 18 11.90 30.16 4.33
C THR A 18 11.10 31.23 3.59
N PRO A 19 9.90 31.61 4.06
CA PRO A 19 9.18 32.76 3.53
C PRO A 19 9.95 34.05 3.86
N LYS A 20 9.99 34.98 2.89
CA LYS A 20 10.50 36.34 3.07
C LYS A 20 9.46 37.14 3.86
N ASP A 21 9.67 37.27 5.16
CA ASP A 21 8.88 38.20 5.99
C ASP A 21 9.63 39.52 6.14
N ASN A 22 9.05 40.58 5.59
CA ASN A 22 9.36 41.98 5.89
C ASN A 22 9.10 42.24 7.38
N LYS A 23 10.15 42.23 8.20
CA LYS A 23 10.17 42.81 9.55
C LYS A 23 11.50 43.54 9.74
N ASN A 24 11.47 44.83 9.42
CA ASN A 24 12.62 45.73 9.51
C ASN A 24 12.87 46.09 10.98
N GLY A 25 14.11 45.86 11.45
CA GLY A 25 14.58 46.24 12.78
C GLY A 25 15.31 45.12 13.53
N VAL A 26 14.63 44.01 13.84
CA VAL A 26 15.19 42.91 14.66
C VAL A 26 15.86 41.81 13.82
N SER A 27 15.66 41.81 12.50
CA SER A 27 16.11 40.77 11.58
C SER A 27 17.57 40.90 11.13
N ALA A 28 18.15 42.12 11.11
CA ALA A 28 19.50 42.35 10.60
C ALA A 28 20.60 41.75 11.50
N LYS A 29 20.49 41.88 12.84
CA LYS A 29 21.44 41.24 13.78
C LYS A 29 21.35 39.70 13.76
N LYS A 30 20.17 39.14 13.45
CA LYS A 30 19.95 37.68 13.32
C LYS A 30 20.52 37.10 12.03
N GLN A 31 20.74 37.91 11.00
CA GLN A 31 21.32 37.47 9.73
C GLN A 31 22.85 37.49 9.75
N LYS A 32 23.49 38.44 10.44
CA LYS A 32 24.97 38.52 10.52
C LYS A 32 25.59 37.31 11.25
N ASN A 33 25.00 36.88 12.37
CA ASN A 33 25.48 35.72 13.16
C ASN A 33 24.40 34.62 13.25
N LYS A 34 23.91 34.17 12.10
CA LYS A 34 22.80 33.21 12.02
C LYS A 34 23.09 31.92 12.79
N GLU A 35 24.32 31.41 12.71
CA GLU A 35 24.69 30.16 13.36
C GLU A 35 24.77 30.29 14.88
N GLU A 36 25.44 31.34 15.38
CA GLU A 36 25.53 31.61 16.81
C GLU A 36 24.14 31.80 17.46
N PHE A 37 23.23 32.47 16.73
CA PHE A 37 21.85 32.63 17.17
C PHE A 37 21.12 31.28 17.24
N LEU A 38 21.27 30.43 16.22
CA LEU A 38 20.67 29.09 16.21
C LEU A 38 21.25 28.20 17.31
N GLU A 39 22.54 28.30 17.61
CA GLU A 39 23.22 27.59 18.70
C GLU A 39 22.61 27.99 20.06
N LYS A 40 22.53 29.31 20.33
CA LYS A 40 21.88 29.85 21.54
C LYS A 40 20.43 29.41 21.64
N GLU A 41 19.70 29.33 20.53
CA GLU A 41 18.32 28.88 20.52
C GLU A 41 18.16 27.36 20.72
N ARG A 42 19.07 26.54 20.19
CA ARG A 42 19.13 25.10 20.48
C ARG A 42 19.41 24.86 21.96
N VAL A 43 20.36 25.59 22.55
CA VAL A 43 20.67 25.51 24.00
C VAL A 43 19.46 25.90 24.84
N ARG A 44 18.79 27.01 24.51
CA ARG A 44 17.55 27.43 25.20
C ARG A 44 16.43 26.39 25.08
N ARG A 45 16.27 25.77 23.91
CA ARG A 45 15.28 24.70 23.69
C ARG A 45 15.63 23.44 24.47
N ARG A 46 16.91 23.03 24.50
CA ARG A 46 17.39 21.90 25.29
C ARG A 46 17.11 22.11 26.79
N LYS A 47 17.44 23.28 27.34
CA LYS A 47 17.18 23.62 28.76
C LYS A 47 15.69 23.57 29.15
N ARG A 48 14.77 23.84 28.21
CA ARG A 48 13.32 23.83 28.47
C ARG A 48 12.62 22.54 28.00
N TYR A 49 13.34 21.65 27.34
CA TYR A 49 12.76 20.43 26.80
C TYR A 49 12.77 19.35 27.86
N ILE A 50 11.58 19.00 28.34
CA ILE A 50 11.38 17.83 29.19
C ILE A 50 10.93 16.67 28.28
N PRO A 51 11.66 15.55 28.23
CA PRO A 51 11.25 14.33 27.53
C PRO A 51 9.84 13.86 27.94
N ALA A 52 9.13 13.24 27.01
CA ALA A 52 7.75 12.78 27.27
C ALA A 52 7.67 11.68 28.35
N LEU A 53 8.77 10.93 28.55
CA LEU A 53 8.85 9.85 29.53
C LEU A 53 8.93 10.36 30.97
N GLU A 54 9.47 11.56 31.18
CA GLU A 54 9.64 12.19 32.49
C GLU A 54 8.38 12.95 32.95
N LEU A 55 7.39 13.11 32.07
CA LEU A 55 6.16 13.83 32.36
C LEU A 55 5.10 12.94 32.99
N ASN A 56 4.50 13.42 34.08
CA ASN A 56 3.31 12.80 34.64
C ASN A 56 2.18 12.74 33.59
N LYS A 57 1.33 11.71 33.65
CA LYS A 57 0.21 11.49 32.72
C LYS A 57 -0.69 12.72 32.59
N LYS A 58 -0.94 13.44 33.70
CA LYS A 58 -1.76 14.67 33.72
C LYS A 58 -1.10 15.80 32.89
N ASP A 59 0.19 16.03 33.06
CA ASP A 59 0.91 17.10 32.34
C ASP A 59 1.15 16.76 30.88
N LEU A 60 1.38 15.48 30.58
CA LEU A 60 1.45 14.97 29.22
C LEU A 60 0.12 15.22 28.47
N LYS A 61 -1.03 15.01 29.13
CA LYS A 61 -2.36 15.31 28.57
C LYS A 61 -2.53 16.82 28.31
N LYS A 62 -2.15 17.68 29.26
CA LYS A 62 -2.17 19.16 29.09
C LYS A 62 -1.29 19.60 27.92
N ARG A 63 -0.07 19.05 27.81
CA ARG A 63 0.88 19.36 26.73
C ARG A 63 0.32 18.97 25.35
N ARG A 64 -0.26 17.77 25.23
CA ARG A 64 -0.94 17.33 23.99
C ARG A 64 -2.11 18.25 23.63
N ALA A 65 -2.91 18.66 24.61
CA ALA A 65 -4.03 19.58 24.37
C ALA A 65 -3.57 20.94 23.86
N MET A 66 -2.51 21.51 24.43
CA MET A 66 -1.92 22.77 23.97
C MET A 66 -1.37 22.68 22.54
N ILE A 67 -0.62 21.60 22.24
CA ILE A 67 -0.09 21.36 20.88
C ILE A 67 -1.25 21.26 19.88
N ASN A 68 -2.28 20.48 20.21
CA ASN A 68 -3.45 20.33 19.34
C ASN A 68 -4.19 21.66 19.13
N LYS A 69 -4.33 22.50 20.16
CA LYS A 69 -4.92 23.85 20.05
C LYS A 69 -4.10 24.73 19.11
N HIS A 70 -2.77 24.71 19.26
CA HIS A 70 -1.87 25.50 18.41
C HIS A 70 -1.94 25.05 16.94
N VAL A 71 -1.95 23.74 16.70
CA VAL A 71 -2.10 23.16 15.36
C VAL A 71 -3.44 23.56 14.73
N LYS A 72 -4.55 23.45 15.47
CA LYS A 72 -5.88 23.89 15.00
C LYS A 72 -5.91 25.37 14.62
N ASN A 73 -5.34 26.23 15.47
CA ASN A 73 -5.28 27.67 15.19
C ASN A 73 -4.45 27.99 13.95
N ASN A 74 -3.34 27.27 13.72
CA ASN A 74 -2.53 27.44 12.51
C ASN A 74 -3.28 27.00 11.25
N TYR A 75 -4.07 25.91 11.31
CA TYR A 75 -4.90 25.53 10.18
C TYR A 75 -5.97 26.57 9.87
N ARG A 76 -6.62 27.10 10.91
CA ARG A 76 -7.64 28.17 10.77
C ARG A 76 -7.05 29.43 10.15
N ARG A 77 -5.89 29.89 10.62
CA ARG A 77 -5.20 31.05 10.02
C ARG A 77 -4.85 30.82 8.55
N LYS A 78 -4.38 29.62 8.21
CA LYS A 78 -4.09 29.26 6.81
C LYS A 78 -5.33 29.30 5.92
N THR A 79 -6.48 28.83 6.42
CA THR A 79 -7.74 28.88 5.65
C THR A 79 -8.21 30.31 5.48
N GLU A 80 -8.19 31.12 6.53
CA GLU A 80 -8.55 32.55 6.47
C GLU A 80 -7.67 33.29 5.45
N THR A 81 -6.33 33.10 5.48
CA THR A 81 -5.44 33.74 4.50
C THR A 81 -5.70 33.29 3.06
N LEU A 82 -6.11 32.04 2.86
CA LEU A 82 -6.45 31.52 1.53
C LEU A 82 -7.75 32.16 1.04
N GLU A 83 -8.76 32.28 1.90
CA GLU A 83 -10.04 32.92 1.59
C GLU A 83 -9.85 34.41 1.24
N THR A 84 -9.03 35.14 2.00
CA THR A 84 -8.70 36.54 1.69
C THR A 84 -7.93 36.67 0.37
N SER A 85 -7.01 35.75 0.07
CA SER A 85 -6.28 35.76 -1.22
C SER A 85 -7.17 35.44 -2.43
N ILE A 86 -8.29 34.73 -2.21
CA ILE A 86 -9.27 34.43 -3.26
C ILE A 86 -10.13 35.68 -3.51
N GLN A 87 -10.62 36.35 -2.45
CA GLN A 87 -11.42 37.57 -2.58
C GLN A 87 -10.66 38.74 -3.24
N MET A 88 -9.36 38.89 -2.96
CA MET A 88 -8.54 39.95 -3.59
C MET A 88 -8.30 39.75 -5.10
N ASN A 89 -8.51 38.53 -5.62
CA ASN A 89 -8.39 38.25 -7.06
C ASN A 89 -9.73 38.37 -7.81
N GLU A 90 -10.84 38.68 -7.11
CA GLU A 90 -12.17 38.87 -7.70
C GLU A 90 -12.55 40.35 -7.87
N LEU A 91 -11.63 41.28 -7.58
CA LEU A 91 -11.81 42.69 -7.95
C LEU A 91 -11.62 42.86 -9.47
N PRO A 92 -12.62 43.38 -10.20
CA PRO A 92 -12.50 43.60 -11.63
C PRO A 92 -11.44 44.66 -11.90
N ALA A 93 -10.43 44.31 -12.69
CA ALA A 93 -9.47 45.27 -13.23
C ALA A 93 -10.25 46.35 -14.00
N SER A 94 -10.25 47.55 -13.44
CA SER A 94 -10.84 48.74 -14.02
C SER A 94 -10.22 49.03 -15.39
N SER A 95 -11.11 49.39 -16.30
CA SER A 95 -10.96 49.69 -17.72
C SER A 95 -9.83 50.67 -18.06
N GLY A 96 -9.07 50.34 -19.10
CA GLY A 96 -8.16 51.28 -19.77
C GLY A 96 -8.06 51.00 -21.27
N THR A 97 -8.83 51.79 -22.04
CA THR A 97 -8.67 52.16 -23.47
C THR A 97 -8.67 51.06 -24.55
N ARG A 98 -9.76 51.08 -25.34
CA ARG A 98 -10.00 50.30 -26.55
C ARG A 98 -9.53 51.11 -27.78
N ALA A 99 -8.31 50.86 -28.26
CA ALA A 99 -7.86 51.37 -29.54
C ALA A 99 -8.37 50.46 -30.68
N LYS A 100 -9.08 51.05 -31.63
CA LYS A 100 -9.50 50.39 -32.88
C LYS A 100 -8.32 50.40 -33.85
N SER A 101 -7.85 49.23 -34.26
CA SER A 101 -7.02 49.10 -35.47
C SER A 101 -7.50 47.90 -36.28
N ASN A 102 -8.01 48.20 -37.47
CA ASN A 102 -8.18 47.26 -38.56
C ASN A 102 -6.78 46.81 -39.01
N ALA A 103 -6.40 45.58 -38.70
CA ALA A 103 -5.23 44.95 -39.27
C ALA A 103 -5.52 43.46 -39.43
N GLN A 104 -5.19 42.97 -40.63
CA GLN A 104 -5.39 41.61 -41.10
C GLN A 104 -5.04 40.58 -40.03
N HIS A 105 -5.96 39.63 -39.83
CA HIS A 105 -5.88 38.60 -38.80
C HIS A 105 -4.82 37.54 -39.16
N VAL A 106 -3.55 37.91 -39.09
CA VAL A 106 -2.46 36.94 -38.93
C VAL A 106 -2.38 36.64 -37.44
N PRO A 107 -2.64 35.39 -36.99
CA PRO A 107 -2.52 35.07 -35.58
C PRO A 107 -1.06 35.27 -35.16
N LEU A 108 -0.82 36.34 -34.40
CA LEU A 108 0.44 36.62 -33.74
C LEU A 108 0.69 35.49 -32.72
N LEU A 109 1.42 34.46 -33.18
CA LEU A 109 1.92 33.37 -32.37
C LEU A 109 3.04 33.92 -31.47
N VAL A 110 2.64 34.62 -30.41
CA VAL A 110 3.54 35.02 -29.32
C VAL A 110 3.98 33.73 -28.62
N LYS A 111 5.10 33.16 -29.06
CA LYS A 111 5.80 32.09 -28.33
C LYS A 111 6.42 32.70 -27.07
N LEU A 112 5.61 32.86 -26.03
CA LEU A 112 6.14 33.09 -24.69
C LEU A 112 7.02 31.89 -24.31
N PRO A 113 8.31 32.09 -23.97
CA PRO A 113 9.12 31.03 -23.39
C PRO A 113 8.64 30.79 -21.96
N VAL A 114 7.50 30.11 -21.83
CA VAL A 114 7.07 29.56 -20.55
C VAL A 114 7.97 28.37 -20.27
N THR A 115 9.11 28.63 -19.63
CA THR A 115 9.87 27.59 -18.95
C THR A 115 8.98 27.04 -17.85
N ILE A 116 8.24 25.96 -18.13
CA ILE A 116 7.42 25.28 -17.13
C ILE A 116 8.38 24.42 -16.29
N PRO A 117 8.72 24.83 -15.05
CA PRO A 117 9.64 24.04 -14.23
C PRO A 117 9.00 22.68 -13.93
N ASN A 118 9.70 21.61 -14.31
CA ASN A 118 9.50 20.24 -13.85
C ASN A 118 8.07 19.66 -14.06
N ARG A 119 7.78 19.29 -15.32
CA ARG A 119 6.59 18.54 -15.76
C ARG A 119 6.43 17.12 -15.20
N ALA A 120 7.26 16.68 -14.25
CA ALA A 120 7.26 15.28 -13.82
C ALA A 120 6.04 14.88 -12.97
N LYS A 121 5.43 15.75 -12.15
CA LYS A 121 4.39 15.30 -11.17
C LYS A 121 3.24 16.29 -10.82
N GLY A 122 3.15 17.48 -11.43
CA GLY A 122 2.26 18.58 -10.97
C GLY A 122 0.89 18.73 -11.67
N VAL A 123 0.88 19.18 -12.93
CA VAL A 123 -0.32 19.72 -13.60
C VAL A 123 -1.44 18.69 -13.81
N ARG A 124 -1.12 17.45 -14.21
CA ARG A 124 -2.10 16.36 -14.35
C ARG A 124 -2.85 16.09 -13.04
N LYS A 125 -2.18 16.20 -11.89
CA LYS A 125 -2.82 16.01 -10.58
C LYS A 125 -3.75 17.18 -10.25
N THR A 126 -3.43 18.39 -10.69
CA THR A 126 -4.26 19.59 -10.51
C THR A 126 -5.55 19.49 -11.31
N TYR A 127 -5.47 19.14 -12.60
CA TYR A 127 -6.65 18.94 -13.45
C TYR A 127 -7.54 17.79 -12.96
N GLN A 128 -6.95 16.64 -12.61
CA GLN A 128 -7.70 15.53 -12.03
C GLN A 128 -8.38 15.88 -10.69
N ARG A 129 -7.75 16.74 -9.88
CA ARG A 129 -8.35 17.24 -8.63
C ARG A 129 -9.49 18.22 -8.91
N ALA A 130 -9.33 19.09 -9.90
CA ALA A 130 -10.38 20.03 -10.34
C ALA A 130 -11.61 19.27 -10.87
N LEU A 131 -11.42 18.31 -11.79
CA LEU A 131 -12.48 17.41 -12.25
C LEU A 131 -13.16 16.65 -11.10
N LYS A 132 -12.37 16.12 -10.15
CA LYS A 132 -12.94 15.48 -8.95
C LYS A 132 -13.75 16.43 -8.09
N ARG A 133 -13.39 17.71 -8.00
CA ARG A 133 -14.17 18.74 -7.28
C ARG A 133 -15.44 19.09 -8.04
N ALA A 134 -15.38 19.29 -9.36
CA ALA A 134 -16.54 19.55 -10.19
C ALA A 134 -17.57 18.42 -10.09
N ASN A 135 -17.15 17.17 -10.28
CA ASN A 135 -18.04 16.00 -10.16
C ASN A 135 -18.64 15.84 -8.76
N ARG A 136 -17.90 16.26 -7.71
CA ARG A 136 -18.41 16.29 -6.34
C ARG A 136 -19.48 17.35 -6.16
N ASN A 137 -19.34 18.51 -6.78
CA ASN A 137 -20.29 19.62 -6.71
C ASN A 137 -21.57 19.26 -7.46
N VAL A 138 -21.47 18.68 -8.66
CA VAL A 138 -22.63 18.18 -9.43
C VAL A 138 -23.38 17.12 -8.64
N SER A 139 -22.68 16.12 -8.08
CA SER A 139 -23.33 15.09 -7.25
C SER A 139 -23.99 15.66 -6.00
N ASN A 140 -23.38 16.66 -5.34
CA ASN A 140 -24.00 17.33 -4.19
C ASN A 140 -25.23 18.15 -4.60
N TYR A 141 -25.21 18.78 -5.78
CA TYR A 141 -26.34 19.55 -6.31
C TYR A 141 -27.54 18.65 -6.59
N ILE A 142 -27.32 17.52 -7.27
CA ILE A 142 -28.37 16.52 -7.53
C ILE A 142 -28.98 16.03 -6.21
N MET A 143 -28.14 15.66 -5.23
CA MET A 143 -28.64 15.17 -3.94
C MET A 143 -29.39 16.23 -3.13
N LYS A 144 -29.00 17.50 -3.23
CA LYS A 144 -29.74 18.60 -2.62
C LYS A 144 -31.09 18.82 -3.30
N LYS A 145 -31.14 18.72 -4.63
CA LYS A 145 -32.40 18.80 -5.40
C LYS A 145 -33.38 17.71 -4.96
N ASP A 146 -32.87 16.52 -4.64
CA ASP A 146 -33.66 15.38 -4.16
C ASP A 146 -33.98 15.44 -2.64
N GLY A 147 -33.70 16.56 -1.96
CA GLY A 147 -33.99 16.73 -0.53
C GLY A 147 -33.10 15.92 0.43
N LEU A 148 -32.03 15.29 -0.06
CA LEU A 148 -31.16 14.45 0.75
C LEU A 148 -30.11 15.29 1.48
N SER A 149 -30.40 15.61 2.75
CA SER A 149 -29.52 16.37 3.65
C SER A 149 -28.86 15.49 4.74
N GLY A 150 -27.77 15.97 5.34
CA GLY A 150 -27.19 15.41 6.58
C GLY A 150 -26.48 14.06 6.44
N LYS A 151 -26.68 13.15 7.42
CA LYS A 151 -26.00 11.84 7.46
C LYS A 151 -26.44 10.91 6.32
N LYS A 152 -27.69 11.02 5.88
CA LYS A 152 -28.25 10.26 4.74
C LYS A 152 -27.53 10.63 3.44
N HIS A 153 -27.23 11.91 3.22
CA HIS A 153 -26.46 12.40 2.07
C HIS A 153 -25.10 11.70 1.90
N VAL A 154 -24.35 11.48 2.98
CA VAL A 154 -23.03 10.83 2.91
C VAL A 154 -23.14 9.36 2.50
N SER A 155 -24.17 8.66 2.97
CA SER A 155 -24.41 7.25 2.63
C SER A 155 -24.81 7.09 1.17
N VAL A 156 -25.84 7.84 0.73
CA VAL A 156 -26.35 7.78 -0.65
C VAL A 156 -25.26 8.23 -1.63
N ARG A 157 -24.45 9.24 -1.29
CA ARG A 157 -23.31 9.68 -2.12
C ARG A 157 -22.29 8.58 -2.36
N ARG A 158 -21.99 7.77 -1.34
CA ARG A 158 -21.06 6.64 -1.49
C ARG A 158 -21.65 5.58 -2.40
N GLN A 159 -22.95 5.30 -2.28
CA GLN A 159 -23.67 4.36 -3.14
C GLN A 159 -23.71 4.85 -4.59
N PHE A 160 -23.99 6.14 -4.81
CA PHE A 160 -24.06 6.74 -6.16
C PHE A 160 -22.69 6.77 -6.86
N LEU A 161 -21.62 7.15 -6.15
CA LEU A 161 -20.26 7.12 -6.71
C LEU A 161 -19.81 5.69 -7.03
N LEU A 162 -20.19 4.73 -6.19
CA LEU A 162 -19.95 3.32 -6.45
C LEU A 162 -20.72 2.86 -7.68
N ALA A 163 -22.02 3.16 -7.76
CA ALA A 163 -22.88 2.81 -8.90
C ALA A 163 -22.30 3.37 -10.21
N ASN A 164 -21.94 4.66 -10.26
CA ASN A 164 -21.36 5.24 -11.47
C ASN A 164 -20.02 4.62 -11.87
N SER A 165 -19.18 4.28 -10.89
CA SER A 165 -17.93 3.56 -11.17
C SER A 165 -18.18 2.15 -11.70
N LEU A 166 -19.18 1.46 -11.15
CA LEU A 166 -19.59 0.14 -11.61
C LEU A 166 -20.20 0.20 -13.00
N PHE A 167 -21.05 1.19 -13.30
CA PHE A 167 -21.62 1.38 -14.63
C PHE A 167 -20.54 1.65 -15.67
N TYR A 168 -19.50 2.42 -15.34
CA TYR A 168 -18.37 2.64 -16.24
C TYR A 168 -17.59 1.34 -16.50
N ASP A 169 -17.27 0.60 -15.44
CA ASP A 169 -16.58 -0.69 -15.55
C ASP A 169 -17.45 -1.72 -16.33
N ILE A 170 -18.75 -1.81 -16.06
CA ILE A 170 -19.68 -2.71 -16.77
C ILE A 170 -19.80 -2.33 -18.25
N LYS A 171 -19.86 -1.03 -18.58
CA LYS A 171 -19.88 -0.56 -19.98
C LYS A 171 -18.61 -0.92 -20.74
N GLN A 172 -17.43 -0.85 -20.10
CA GLN A 172 -16.20 -1.32 -20.73
C GLN A 172 -16.22 -2.84 -20.96
N VAL A 173 -16.76 -3.61 -20.02
CA VAL A 173 -16.73 -5.07 -20.08
C VAL A 173 -17.76 -5.69 -21.01
N ARG A 174 -18.88 -5.01 -21.27
CA ARG A 174 -19.79 -5.39 -22.35
C ARG A 174 -19.08 -5.48 -23.71
N LYS A 175 -17.97 -4.76 -23.89
CA LYS A 175 -17.12 -4.83 -25.09
C LYS A 175 -16.16 -6.04 -25.07
N ASP A 176 -15.71 -6.47 -23.89
CA ASP A 176 -14.64 -7.49 -23.73
C ASP A 176 -15.14 -8.91 -23.37
N GLY A 177 -16.45 -9.09 -23.14
CA GLY A 177 -17.09 -10.39 -22.87
C GLY A 177 -16.73 -11.08 -21.53
N LYS A 178 -15.83 -10.52 -20.72
CA LYS A 178 -15.29 -11.18 -19.49
C LYS A 178 -15.74 -10.56 -18.16
N LEU A 179 -17.06 -10.40 -17.98
CA LEU A 179 -17.71 -9.87 -16.76
C LEU A 179 -17.23 -10.54 -15.45
N LYS A 180 -16.99 -11.85 -15.49
CA LYS A 180 -16.64 -12.67 -14.32
C LYS A 180 -15.29 -12.32 -13.70
N SER A 181 -14.34 -11.85 -14.51
CA SER A 181 -12.96 -11.57 -14.05
C SER A 181 -12.81 -10.21 -13.36
N LEU A 182 -13.77 -9.29 -13.52
CA LEU A 182 -13.66 -7.91 -13.03
C LEU A 182 -14.14 -7.71 -11.59
N LEU A 183 -15.17 -8.40 -11.11
CA LEU A 183 -15.61 -8.24 -9.71
C LEU A 183 -14.48 -8.55 -8.70
N GLY A 184 -13.53 -9.41 -9.07
CA GLY A 184 -12.33 -9.70 -8.27
C GLY A 184 -11.21 -8.66 -8.40
N LYS A 185 -11.20 -7.86 -9.48
CA LYS A 185 -10.14 -6.91 -9.82
C LYS A 185 -10.50 -5.44 -9.52
N CYS A 186 -11.79 -5.09 -9.50
CA CYS A 186 -12.23 -3.72 -9.22
C CYS A 186 -11.90 -3.30 -7.78
N LYS A 187 -10.89 -2.42 -7.64
CA LYS A 187 -10.42 -1.90 -6.33
C LYS A 187 -11.52 -1.17 -5.56
N LEU A 188 -12.48 -0.55 -6.27
CA LEU A 188 -13.60 0.16 -5.67
C LEU A 188 -14.59 -0.79 -4.99
N VAL A 189 -14.93 -1.90 -5.65
CA VAL A 189 -15.82 -2.92 -5.06
C VAL A 189 -15.22 -3.51 -3.78
N LYS A 190 -13.89 -3.72 -3.74
CA LYS A 190 -13.17 -4.13 -2.53
C LYS A 190 -13.18 -3.03 -1.46
N LYS A 191 -12.91 -1.78 -1.84
CA LYS A 191 -12.89 -0.63 -0.93
C LYS A 191 -14.22 -0.42 -0.20
N TYR A 192 -15.34 -0.62 -0.90
CA TYR A 192 -16.67 -0.45 -0.34
C TYR A 192 -17.33 -1.75 0.15
N ARG A 193 -16.62 -2.90 0.07
CA ARG A 193 -17.07 -4.23 0.52
C ARG A 193 -18.37 -4.72 -0.15
N CYS A 194 -18.69 -4.24 -1.35
CA CYS A 194 -19.95 -4.53 -2.05
C CYS A 194 -19.87 -5.81 -2.92
N VAL A 195 -18.84 -6.62 -2.74
CA VAL A 195 -18.58 -7.82 -3.55
C VAL A 195 -19.75 -8.82 -3.43
N SER A 196 -20.31 -8.98 -2.23
CA SER A 196 -21.39 -9.93 -1.97
C SER A 196 -22.70 -9.50 -2.60
N SER A 197 -23.11 -8.25 -2.41
CA SER A 197 -24.35 -7.69 -2.96
C SER A 197 -24.33 -7.73 -4.49
N LEU A 198 -23.24 -7.28 -5.13
CA LEU A 198 -23.11 -7.33 -6.58
C LEU A 198 -23.08 -8.75 -7.14
N SER A 199 -22.47 -9.69 -6.42
CA SER A 199 -22.47 -11.09 -6.84
C SER A 199 -23.86 -11.71 -6.82
N LYS A 200 -24.73 -11.27 -5.88
CA LYS A 200 -26.13 -11.70 -5.80
C LYS A 200 -26.97 -11.08 -6.92
N GLU A 201 -26.88 -9.76 -7.11
CA GLU A 201 -27.62 -9.04 -8.17
C GLU A 201 -27.24 -9.55 -9.57
N LEU A 202 -25.95 -9.78 -9.82
CA LEU A 202 -25.44 -10.27 -11.11
C LEU A 202 -25.56 -11.80 -11.27
N LYS A 203 -26.16 -12.51 -10.30
CA LYS A 203 -26.30 -13.99 -10.29
C LYS A 203 -24.97 -14.73 -10.57
N ILE A 204 -23.85 -14.18 -10.11
CA ILE A 204 -22.53 -14.80 -10.27
C ILE A 204 -22.32 -15.78 -9.12
N HIS A 205 -22.42 -17.08 -9.40
CA HIS A 205 -22.19 -18.12 -8.38
C HIS A 205 -20.75 -18.10 -7.86
N ARG A 206 -20.57 -18.27 -6.55
CA ARG A 206 -19.23 -18.27 -5.90
C ARG A 206 -18.33 -19.40 -6.42
N ARG A 207 -18.89 -20.56 -6.78
CA ARG A 207 -18.13 -21.71 -7.32
C ARG A 207 -17.43 -21.37 -8.64
N THR A 208 -17.99 -20.48 -9.46
CA THR A 208 -17.35 -20.05 -10.72
C THR A 208 -16.29 -18.96 -10.55
N ARG A 209 -16.21 -18.31 -9.37
CA ARG A 209 -15.15 -17.31 -9.05
C ARG A 209 -13.80 -17.93 -8.72
N ALA A 210 -13.73 -19.23 -8.44
CA ALA A 210 -12.47 -19.92 -8.09
C ALA A 210 -11.49 -20.06 -9.28
N LEU A 211 -11.87 -19.65 -10.50
CA LEU A 211 -11.11 -19.82 -11.73
C LEU A 211 -10.13 -18.67 -12.03
N THR A 212 -9.38 -18.20 -11.04
CA THR A 212 -8.24 -17.29 -11.30
C THR A 212 -6.94 -17.91 -10.83
N GLY A 213 -6.53 -19.01 -11.48
CA GLY A 213 -5.18 -19.56 -11.75
C GLY A 213 -4.09 -19.66 -10.66
N THR A 214 -4.20 -18.92 -9.57
CA THR A 214 -3.18 -18.74 -8.54
C THR A 214 -3.18 -19.88 -7.53
N SER A 215 -4.35 -20.42 -7.18
CA SER A 215 -4.48 -21.60 -6.32
C SER A 215 -3.92 -22.84 -6.99
N ASN A 216 -4.26 -23.09 -8.26
CA ASN A 216 -3.78 -24.26 -9.01
C ASN A 216 -2.26 -24.23 -9.22
N LYS A 217 -1.69 -23.06 -9.54
CA LYS A 217 -0.22 -22.90 -9.67
C LYS A 217 0.53 -23.17 -8.36
N ARG A 218 -0.04 -22.77 -7.21
CA ARG A 218 0.53 -23.06 -5.88
C ARG A 218 0.45 -24.56 -5.53
N LYS A 219 -0.68 -25.20 -5.81
CA LYS A 219 -0.85 -26.66 -5.62
C LYS A 219 0.18 -27.45 -6.42
N SER A 220 0.40 -27.09 -7.68
CA SER A 220 1.42 -27.74 -8.53
C SER A 220 2.84 -27.58 -7.99
N LYS A 221 3.25 -26.37 -7.56
CA LYS A 221 4.58 -26.16 -6.97
C LYS A 221 4.78 -26.95 -5.68
N ASN A 222 3.75 -27.04 -4.84
CA ASN A 222 3.85 -27.78 -3.57
C ASN A 222 3.95 -29.29 -3.81
N SER A 223 3.18 -29.81 -4.77
CA SER A 223 3.26 -31.21 -5.19
C SER A 223 4.66 -31.56 -5.71
N LYS A 224 5.29 -30.71 -6.53
CA LYS A 224 6.68 -30.93 -7.00
C LYS A 224 7.69 -30.95 -5.85
N ARG A 225 7.53 -30.09 -4.84
CA ARG A 225 8.40 -30.09 -3.65
C ARG A 225 8.21 -31.36 -2.82
N LYS A 226 6.96 -31.75 -2.62
CA LYS A 226 6.60 -32.97 -1.90
C LYS A 226 7.19 -34.20 -2.58
N ALA A 227 7.09 -34.31 -3.91
CA ALA A 227 7.68 -35.40 -4.67
C ALA A 227 9.19 -35.53 -4.42
N LYS A 228 9.95 -34.42 -4.51
CA LYS A 228 11.39 -34.42 -4.21
C LYS A 228 11.73 -34.83 -2.78
N VAL A 229 10.91 -34.41 -1.81
CA VAL A 229 11.09 -34.78 -0.41
C VAL A 229 10.82 -36.27 -0.18
N ILE A 230 9.77 -36.81 -0.81
CA ILE A 230 9.45 -38.24 -0.76
C ILE A 230 10.58 -39.05 -1.38
N GLU A 231 11.00 -38.68 -2.60
CA GLU A 231 12.10 -39.33 -3.33
C GLU A 231 13.39 -39.34 -2.50
N PHE A 232 13.72 -38.22 -1.84
CA PHE A 232 14.87 -38.14 -0.94
C PHE A 232 14.74 -39.09 0.26
N LEU A 233 13.58 -39.12 0.91
CA LEU A 233 13.37 -39.96 2.10
C LEU A 233 13.27 -41.46 1.77
N GLU A 234 12.84 -41.82 0.57
CA GLU A 234 12.74 -43.21 0.10
C GLU A 234 14.10 -43.79 -0.35
N ARG A 235 15.18 -43.01 -0.37
CA ARG A 235 16.54 -43.54 -0.60
C ARG A 235 16.98 -44.44 0.54
N GLU A 236 17.76 -45.47 0.21
CA GLU A 236 18.27 -46.47 1.15
C GLU A 236 19.19 -45.86 2.22
N ASP A 237 19.95 -44.81 1.86
CA ASP A 237 20.81 -44.07 2.81
C ASP A 237 20.01 -43.39 3.94
N ASN A 238 18.77 -42.99 3.64
CA ASN A 238 17.94 -42.18 4.53
C ASN A 238 16.86 -43.02 5.25
N SER A 239 16.43 -44.12 4.64
CA SER A 239 15.48 -45.03 5.25
C SER A 239 15.71 -46.49 4.86
N THR A 240 15.57 -47.38 5.82
CA THR A 240 15.70 -48.82 5.65
C THR A 240 14.32 -49.48 5.65
N THR A 241 14.06 -50.41 4.72
CA THR A 241 12.83 -51.20 4.69
C THR A 241 12.84 -52.29 5.76
N LEU A 242 11.71 -52.46 6.47
CA LEU A 242 11.56 -53.56 7.43
C LEU A 242 11.13 -54.84 6.70
N PRO A 243 11.82 -55.99 6.89
CA PRO A 243 11.56 -57.22 6.13
C PRO A 243 10.29 -57.98 6.57
N GLY A 244 9.58 -57.54 7.61
CA GLY A 244 8.47 -58.30 8.18
C GLY A 244 7.21 -58.32 7.31
N LYS A 245 6.54 -59.48 7.25
CA LYS A 245 5.24 -59.65 6.53
C LYS A 245 4.11 -58.77 7.09
N LYS A 246 4.22 -58.31 8.34
CA LYS A 246 3.27 -57.39 9.00
C LYS A 246 3.66 -55.92 8.82
N ASP A 247 4.77 -55.65 8.14
CA ASP A 247 5.34 -54.31 7.98
C ASP A 247 4.88 -53.66 6.68
N HIS A 248 3.57 -53.65 6.48
CA HIS A 248 2.93 -52.91 5.41
C HIS A 248 1.94 -51.89 5.98
N LEU A 249 1.91 -50.70 5.41
CA LEU A 249 0.95 -49.65 5.73
C LEU A 249 0.24 -49.21 4.45
N LYS A 250 -1.06 -48.98 4.58
CA LYS A 250 -1.86 -48.41 3.50
C LYS A 250 -1.68 -46.89 3.49
N ASP A 251 -1.13 -46.36 2.40
CA ASP A 251 -0.99 -44.92 2.24
C ASP A 251 -2.38 -44.29 2.11
N GLN A 252 -2.66 -43.26 2.92
CA GLN A 252 -3.96 -42.58 2.89
C GLN A 252 -4.20 -41.83 1.57
N GLU A 253 -3.13 -41.43 0.88
CA GLU A 253 -3.20 -40.59 -0.31
C GLU A 253 -3.32 -41.41 -1.61
N SER A 254 -2.50 -42.45 -1.80
CA SER A 254 -2.57 -43.32 -2.98
C SER A 254 -3.48 -44.55 -2.80
N ARG A 255 -3.87 -44.87 -1.55
CA ARG A 255 -4.58 -46.12 -1.17
C ARG A 255 -3.82 -47.40 -1.48
N GLU A 256 -2.56 -47.30 -1.89
CA GLU A 256 -1.68 -48.42 -2.13
C GLU A 256 -1.09 -48.92 -0.81
N VAL A 257 -0.77 -50.21 -0.76
CA VAL A 257 -0.10 -50.84 0.37
C VAL A 257 1.41 -50.74 0.14
N LYS A 258 2.11 -49.98 0.96
CA LYS A 258 3.57 -49.82 0.90
C LYS A 258 4.23 -50.46 2.10
N GLN A 259 5.44 -50.97 1.91
CA GLN A 259 6.26 -51.49 2.99
C GLN A 259 6.68 -50.36 3.94
N LYS A 260 6.67 -50.64 5.24
CA LYS A 260 7.13 -49.73 6.27
C LYS A 260 8.63 -49.54 6.13
N ARG A 261 9.04 -48.29 6.29
CA ARG A 261 10.44 -47.89 6.32
C ARG A 261 10.73 -47.19 7.62
N VAL A 262 11.93 -47.40 8.15
CA VAL A 262 12.44 -46.75 9.35
C VAL A 262 13.51 -45.76 8.94
N LEU A 263 13.44 -44.54 9.48
CA LEU A 263 14.45 -43.51 9.25
C LEU A 263 15.78 -43.91 9.88
N THR A 264 16.88 -43.72 9.16
CA THR A 264 18.24 -43.97 9.64
C THR A 264 18.71 -42.89 10.62
N ASP A 265 18.23 -41.66 10.44
CA ASP A 265 18.67 -40.48 11.19
C ASP A 265 17.46 -39.64 11.65
N TYR A 266 17.70 -38.66 12.51
CA TYR A 266 16.68 -37.73 12.94
C TYR A 266 16.25 -36.81 11.79
N MET A 267 14.96 -36.45 11.78
CA MET A 267 14.39 -35.56 10.75
C MET A 267 15.07 -34.19 10.65
N HIS A 268 15.77 -33.75 11.70
CA HIS A 268 16.50 -32.48 11.67
C HIS A 268 17.74 -32.58 10.78
N ASN A 269 18.55 -33.62 10.97
CA ASN A 269 19.74 -33.90 10.17
C ASN A 269 19.37 -34.18 8.71
N LEU A 270 18.29 -34.94 8.48
CA LEU A 270 17.80 -35.22 7.13
C LEU A 270 17.35 -33.95 6.41
N HIS A 271 16.77 -32.99 7.12
CA HIS A 271 16.39 -31.70 6.52
C HIS A 271 17.63 -30.89 6.11
N GLU A 272 18.68 -30.89 6.93
CA GLU A 272 19.95 -30.22 6.60
C GLU A 272 20.64 -30.87 5.40
N LYS A 273 20.74 -32.20 5.37
CA LYS A 273 21.24 -32.96 4.21
C LYS A 273 20.43 -32.65 2.95
N PHE A 274 19.11 -32.62 3.04
CA PHE A 274 18.23 -32.29 1.91
C PHE A 274 18.47 -30.86 1.38
N MET A 275 18.72 -29.88 2.26
CA MET A 275 19.03 -28.51 1.84
C MET A 275 20.38 -28.41 1.12
N LEU A 276 21.37 -29.23 1.50
CA LEU A 276 22.68 -29.29 0.85
C LEU A 276 22.60 -29.94 -0.53
N GLU A 277 21.84 -31.03 -0.67
CA GLU A 277 21.68 -31.72 -1.96
C GLU A 277 20.79 -30.96 -2.96
N ASN A 278 19.79 -30.23 -2.47
CA ASN A 278 18.82 -29.54 -3.31
C ASN A 278 18.81 -28.02 -3.04
N PRO A 279 19.87 -27.27 -3.39
CA PRO A 279 19.97 -25.84 -3.11
C PRO A 279 18.87 -25.00 -3.80
N ASP A 280 18.32 -25.50 -4.91
CA ASP A 280 17.23 -24.84 -5.63
C ASP A 280 15.89 -24.86 -4.88
N VAL A 281 15.70 -25.82 -3.97
CA VAL A 281 14.41 -26.13 -3.37
C VAL A 281 14.34 -25.59 -1.95
N LYS A 282 13.83 -24.37 -1.81
CA LYS A 282 13.60 -23.76 -0.49
C LYS A 282 12.41 -24.40 0.24
N VAL A 283 12.70 -25.21 1.24
CA VAL A 283 11.72 -25.87 2.12
C VAL A 283 12.09 -25.61 3.58
N CYS A 284 11.15 -25.07 4.35
CA CYS A 284 11.32 -24.91 5.79
C CYS A 284 11.20 -26.26 6.51
N ARG A 285 11.88 -26.42 7.64
CA ARG A 285 11.89 -27.66 8.44
C ARG A 285 10.49 -28.18 8.78
N SER A 286 9.57 -27.32 9.22
CA SER A 286 8.18 -27.72 9.50
C SER A 286 7.44 -28.23 8.27
N ALA A 287 7.64 -27.58 7.12
CA ALA A 287 7.04 -28.02 5.87
C ALA A 287 7.61 -29.39 5.43
N PHE A 288 8.92 -29.59 5.59
CA PHE A 288 9.57 -30.88 5.35
C PHE A 288 8.90 -32.01 6.17
N TYR A 289 8.62 -31.75 7.45
CA TYR A 289 8.02 -32.75 8.34
C TYR A 289 6.59 -33.09 7.93
N THR A 290 5.81 -32.10 7.49
CA THR A 290 4.44 -32.33 7.00
C THR A 290 4.38 -33.03 5.64
N MET A 291 5.45 -32.95 4.85
CA MET A 291 5.54 -33.60 3.53
C MET A 291 6.04 -35.05 3.61
N LYS A 292 6.46 -35.51 4.80
CA LYS A 292 6.87 -36.89 5.04
C LYS A 292 5.73 -37.86 4.73
N PRO A 293 5.98 -38.95 3.98
CA PRO A 293 4.95 -39.94 3.71
C PRO A 293 4.67 -40.82 4.95
N SER A 294 3.45 -41.36 5.03
CA SER A 294 2.96 -42.09 6.21
C SER A 294 3.66 -43.41 6.48
N ASN A 295 4.18 -44.06 5.43
CA ASN A 295 4.90 -45.33 5.51
C ASN A 295 6.32 -45.22 6.10
N ILE A 296 6.84 -43.99 6.27
CA ILE A 296 8.16 -43.73 6.84
C ILE A 296 8.03 -43.34 8.33
N VAL A 297 8.41 -44.28 9.19
CA VAL A 297 8.29 -44.20 10.64
C VAL A 297 9.62 -43.80 11.26
N HIS A 298 9.56 -43.15 12.41
CA HIS A 298 10.75 -42.89 13.21
C HIS A 298 11.28 -44.19 13.81
N ALA A 299 12.60 -44.32 13.94
CA ALA A 299 13.18 -45.34 14.79
C ALA A 299 12.72 -45.05 16.23
N ASN A 300 11.77 -45.85 16.72
CA ASN A 300 11.39 -45.81 18.13
C ASN A 300 12.47 -46.57 18.90
N PHE A 301 13.53 -45.86 19.31
CA PHE A 301 14.48 -46.37 20.29
C PHE A 301 13.88 -46.29 21.71
N SER A 302 12.59 -46.54 21.88
CA SER A 302 12.06 -46.78 23.21
C SER A 302 12.69 -48.08 23.66
N SER A 303 13.74 -47.96 24.49
CA SER A 303 14.31 -49.04 25.28
C SER A 303 13.17 -49.93 25.75
N MET A 304 13.16 -51.19 25.31
CA MET A 304 12.32 -52.20 25.93
C MET A 304 12.73 -52.25 27.40
N SER A 305 11.93 -51.62 28.26
CA SER A 305 11.82 -51.92 29.69
C SER A 305 10.72 -52.94 29.87
#